data_AF-A0A0G1WE07-F1
#
_entry.id   AF-A0A0G1WE07-F1
#
_cell.length_a   1.000
_cell.length_b   1.000
_cell.length_c   1.000
_cell.angle_alpha   90.00
_cell.angle_beta   90.00
_cell.angle_gamma   90.00
#
_symmetry.space_group_name_H-M   'P 1'
#
loop_
_entity.id
_entity.type
_entity.pdbx_description
1 polymer ?
#
loop_
_entity_poly.entity_id
_entity_poly.type
_entity_poly.pdbx_seq_one_letter_code
_entity_poly.pdbx_strand_id
1 'polypeptide(L)'
;MGFEDKEDDNKQPAENSAEDSGRLPNSDYHKPPKTEKSVGEHKEEKDVDFSSAEDWEELFRQIGEKGYIRGSRELFSPEELRDRIDGVRKGIYRSESITRAGNLRETVEKLVEKDEKESTKGNKETIGN
;
A
#
# COMPACT_ATOMS: atom_id res chain seq x y z
N MET A 1 73.65 22.74 18.15
CA MET A 1 74.01 21.39 17.66
C MET A 1 73.51 20.41 18.72
N GLY A 2 72.76 19.34 18.43
CA GLY A 2 72.48 18.70 17.15
C GLY A 2 71.02 18.23 17.06
N PHE A 3 70.63 18.03 15.81
CA PHE A 3 69.52 17.18 15.37
C PHE A 3 69.88 15.70 15.64
N GLU A 4 68.97 14.80 15.26
CA GLU A 4 69.02 13.32 15.30
C GLU A 4 68.30 12.74 16.53
N ASP A 5 67.36 11.82 16.43
CA ASP A 5 66.93 11.05 15.26
C ASP A 5 65.48 10.58 15.44
N LYS A 6 64.82 10.37 14.30
CA LYS A 6 63.51 9.74 14.16
C LYS A 6 63.60 8.30 14.64
N GLU A 7 62.48 7.75 15.11
CA GLU A 7 62.12 6.38 14.75
C GLU A 7 60.60 6.19 14.96
N ASP A 8 59.91 6.29 13.83
CA ASP A 8 58.52 5.92 13.61
C ASP A 8 58.36 4.39 13.80
N ASP A 9 57.77 3.95 14.91
CA ASP A 9 57.24 2.58 15.03
C ASP A 9 55.74 2.59 14.66
N ASN A 10 55.44 3.02 13.44
CA ASN A 10 54.13 2.83 12.83
C ASN A 10 54.02 1.37 12.37
N LYS A 11 53.78 0.49 13.33
CA LYS A 11 53.55 -0.93 13.14
C LYS A 11 52.23 -1.15 12.41
N GLN A 12 52.26 -1.09 11.08
CA GLN A 12 51.16 -1.54 10.24
C GLN A 12 51.02 -3.06 10.38
N PRO A 13 49.85 -3.61 10.73
CA PRO A 13 49.61 -5.03 10.61
C PRO A 13 49.47 -5.38 9.13
N ALA A 14 50.41 -6.21 8.67
CA ALA A 14 50.33 -6.87 7.39
C ALA A 14 49.32 -8.05 7.46
N GLU A 15 48.80 -8.37 6.28
CA GLU A 15 48.28 -9.70 5.91
C GLU A 15 46.87 -10.06 6.39
N ASN A 16 45.87 -9.55 5.66
CA ASN A 16 44.61 -10.28 5.44
C ASN A 16 44.32 -10.31 3.94
N SER A 17 45.18 -11.00 3.18
CA SER A 17 44.86 -11.44 1.82
C SER A 17 44.37 -12.88 1.89
N ALA A 18 43.08 -13.03 2.19
CA ALA A 18 42.33 -14.23 1.85
C ALA A 18 41.24 -13.78 0.87
N GLU A 19 41.58 -13.85 -0.41
CA GLU A 19 40.64 -13.80 -1.52
C GLU A 19 39.78 -15.07 -1.49
N ASP A 20 38.87 -15.17 -0.52
CA ASP A 20 37.78 -16.14 -0.59
C ASP A 20 36.68 -15.52 -1.44
N SER A 21 36.68 -15.93 -2.70
CA SER A 21 35.61 -15.72 -3.66
C SER A 21 34.39 -16.54 -3.21
N GLY A 22 33.79 -16.10 -2.11
CA GLY A 22 32.48 -16.48 -1.61
C GLY A 22 31.42 -16.04 -2.60
N ARG A 23 31.34 -16.79 -3.70
CA ARG A 23 30.26 -16.80 -4.67
C ARG A 23 28.96 -16.93 -3.89
N LEU A 24 28.22 -15.82 -3.84
CA LEU A 24 26.93 -15.71 -3.19
C LEU A 24 26.09 -16.94 -3.54
N PRO A 25 25.66 -17.77 -2.56
CA PRO A 25 24.59 -18.70 -2.82
C PRO A 25 23.41 -17.84 -3.23
N ASN A 26 22.94 -18.04 -4.46
CA ASN A 26 21.71 -17.45 -4.96
C ASN A 26 20.67 -17.68 -3.87
N SER A 27 20.30 -16.58 -3.19
CA SER A 27 19.09 -16.52 -2.40
C SER A 27 18.02 -17.11 -3.29
N ASP A 28 17.54 -18.29 -2.88
CA ASP A 28 16.38 -18.97 -3.40
C ASP A 28 15.21 -18.02 -3.18
N TYR A 29 15.16 -16.98 -4.02
CA TYR A 29 14.06 -16.09 -4.16
C TYR A 29 12.92 -17.01 -4.56
N HIS A 30 12.13 -17.37 -3.55
CA HIS A 30 10.78 -17.85 -3.69
C HIS A 30 10.10 -16.95 -4.70
N LYS A 31 10.13 -17.43 -5.94
CA LYS A 31 9.33 -16.95 -7.04
C LYS A 31 7.90 -16.99 -6.53
N PRO A 32 7.21 -15.86 -6.33
CA PRO A 32 5.79 -15.93 -6.06
C PRO A 32 5.17 -16.74 -7.21
N PRO A 33 4.33 -17.75 -6.92
CA PRO A 33 3.66 -18.50 -7.96
C PRO A 33 2.93 -17.49 -8.83
N LYS A 34 3.30 -17.46 -10.12
CA LYS A 34 2.54 -16.79 -11.16
C LYS A 34 1.21 -17.53 -11.27
N THR A 35 0.22 -17.10 -10.51
CA THR A 35 -1.18 -17.39 -10.81
C THR A 35 -1.56 -16.58 -12.03
N GLU A 36 -1.22 -17.18 -13.18
CA GLU A 36 -1.84 -16.91 -14.47
C GLU A 36 -3.34 -17.23 -14.40
N LYS A 37 -4.11 -16.45 -15.17
CA LYS A 37 -5.56 -16.48 -15.46
C LYS A 37 -6.34 -15.44 -14.63
N SER A 38 -6.83 -14.35 -15.23
CA SER A 38 -7.71 -14.41 -16.39
C SER A 38 -7.56 -13.22 -17.33
N VAL A 39 -7.39 -13.53 -18.62
CA VAL A 39 -7.78 -12.70 -19.76
C VAL A 39 -9.26 -12.34 -19.60
N GLY A 40 -9.59 -11.05 -19.71
CA GLY A 40 -10.96 -10.57 -19.75
C GLY A 40 -11.02 -9.13 -20.22
N GLU A 41 -11.16 -8.96 -21.54
CA GLU A 41 -11.71 -7.78 -22.23
C GLU A 41 -11.25 -6.39 -21.78
N HIS A 42 -10.49 -5.71 -22.65
CA HIS A 42 -10.56 -4.26 -22.81
C HIS A 42 -11.99 -3.87 -23.26
N LYS A 43 -12.95 -3.94 -22.34
CA LYS A 43 -14.23 -3.28 -22.49
C LYS A 43 -13.99 -1.81 -22.19
N GLU A 44 -14.07 -1.01 -23.25
CA GLU A 44 -14.53 0.37 -23.28
C GLU A 44 -14.20 1.18 -22.00
N GLU A 45 -13.33 2.19 -22.14
CA GLU A 45 -13.07 3.23 -21.14
C GLU A 45 -14.37 4.00 -20.83
N LYS A 46 -15.37 3.33 -20.25
CA LYS A 46 -16.49 3.95 -19.58
C LYS A 46 -15.88 4.57 -18.36
N ASP A 47 -15.90 5.90 -18.32
CA ASP A 47 -15.66 6.70 -17.13
C ASP A 47 -16.11 5.90 -15.92
N VAL A 48 -15.12 5.39 -15.20
CA VAL A 48 -15.36 4.58 -14.04
C VAL A 48 -15.98 5.55 -13.05
N ASP A 49 -17.19 5.31 -12.60
CA ASP A 49 -17.85 6.18 -11.63
C ASP A 49 -18.40 5.30 -10.50
N PHE A 50 -18.00 5.64 -9.28
CA PHE A 50 -18.40 4.95 -8.04
C PHE A 50 -19.39 5.79 -7.23
N SER A 51 -19.89 6.91 -7.78
CA SER A 51 -20.79 7.81 -7.05
C SER A 51 -22.15 7.16 -6.79
N SER A 52 -22.51 6.13 -7.56
CA SER A 52 -23.74 5.35 -7.38
C SER A 52 -23.70 4.41 -6.18
N ALA A 53 -22.53 4.09 -5.61
CA ALA A 53 -22.48 3.17 -4.47
C ALA A 53 -23.00 3.84 -3.19
N GLU A 54 -24.13 3.35 -2.67
CA GLU A 54 -24.75 3.86 -1.44
C GLU A 54 -24.23 3.18 -0.17
N ASP A 55 -23.62 2.01 -0.31
CA ASP A 55 -23.11 1.16 0.77
C ASP A 55 -21.80 0.44 0.40
N TRP A 56 -21.08 -0.02 1.43
CA TRP A 56 -19.78 -0.69 1.28
C TRP A 56 -19.82 -1.92 0.38
N GLU A 57 -20.86 -2.75 0.50
CA GLU A 57 -21.01 -3.97 -0.28
C GLU A 57 -21.16 -3.66 -1.78
N GLU A 58 -21.96 -2.64 -2.10
CA GLU A 58 -22.14 -2.21 -3.49
C GLU A 58 -20.86 -1.59 -4.05
N LEU A 59 -20.12 -0.82 -3.25
CA LEU A 59 -18.81 -0.30 -3.65
C LEU A 59 -17.83 -1.44 -4.00
N PHE A 60 -17.74 -2.46 -3.14
CA PHE A 60 -16.86 -3.61 -3.39
C PHE A 60 -17.30 -4.47 -4.57
N ARG A 61 -18.61 -4.56 -4.83
CA ARG A 61 -19.16 -5.20 -6.03
C ARG A 61 -18.73 -4.44 -7.28
N GLN A 62 -18.94 -3.13 -7.30
CA GLN A 62 -18.56 -2.28 -8.44
C GLN A 62 -17.06 -2.34 -8.73
N ILE A 63 -16.20 -2.30 -7.70
CA ILE A 63 -14.74 -2.46 -7.88
C ILE A 63 -14.41 -3.82 -8.51
N GLY A 64 -15.09 -4.90 -8.09
CA GLY A 64 -14.92 -6.23 -8.65
C GLY A 64 -15.40 -6.34 -10.11
N GLU A 65 -16.52 -5.69 -10.45
CA GLU A 65 -17.07 -5.67 -11.81
C GLU A 65 -16.24 -4.83 -12.78
N LYS A 66 -15.67 -3.71 -12.30
CA LYS A 66 -14.82 -2.81 -13.09
C LYS A 66 -13.41 -3.36 -13.29
N GLY A 67 -12.90 -4.12 -12.32
CA GLY A 67 -11.56 -4.71 -12.38
C GLY A 67 -10.46 -3.72 -12.02
N TYR A 68 -9.44 -3.59 -12.86
CA TYR A 68 -8.28 -2.74 -12.60
C TYR A 68 -8.64 -1.26 -12.75
N ILE A 69 -8.31 -0.47 -11.73
CA ILE A 69 -8.56 0.97 -11.74
C ILE A 69 -7.26 1.71 -11.95
N ARG A 70 -7.24 2.60 -12.94
CA ARG A 70 -6.09 3.45 -13.22
C ARG A 70 -6.07 4.63 -12.26
N GLY A 71 -5.08 4.67 -11.38
CA GLY A 71 -4.73 5.84 -10.60
C GLY A 71 -3.85 6.81 -11.37
N SER A 72 -3.47 7.90 -10.69
CA SER A 72 -2.61 8.93 -11.28
C SER A 72 -1.17 8.45 -11.54
N ARG A 73 -0.68 7.47 -10.75
CA ARG A 73 0.71 6.96 -10.82
C ARG A 73 0.82 5.47 -11.13
N GLU A 74 -0.20 4.69 -10.79
CA GLU A 74 -0.18 3.22 -10.88
C GLU A 74 -1.59 2.67 -11.15
N LEU A 75 -1.66 1.40 -11.53
CA LEU A 75 -2.89 0.64 -11.70
C LEU A 75 -3.15 -0.14 -10.42
N PHE A 76 -4.36 0.01 -9.88
CA PHE A 76 -4.78 -0.70 -8.68
C PHE A 76 -5.63 -1.91 -9.04
N SER A 77 -5.28 -3.06 -8.48
CA SER A 77 -6.09 -4.27 -8.56
C SER A 77 -7.33 -4.13 -7.66
N PRO A 78 -8.44 -4.82 -7.96
CA PRO A 78 -9.64 -4.77 -7.13
C PRO A 78 -9.39 -5.27 -5.71
N GLU A 79 -8.53 -6.26 -5.53
CA GLU A 79 -8.13 -6.77 -4.20
C GLU A 79 -7.37 -5.72 -3.39
N GLU A 80 -6.45 -5.01 -4.03
CA GLU A 80 -5.65 -3.98 -3.38
C GLU A 80 -6.50 -2.77 -2.97
N LEU A 81 -7.47 -2.38 -3.80
CA LEU A 81 -8.42 -1.34 -3.44
C LEU A 81 -9.30 -1.75 -2.27
N ARG A 82 -9.78 -3.00 -2.25
CA ARG A 82 -10.57 -3.52 -1.13
C ARG A 82 -9.80 -3.44 0.18
N ASP A 83 -8.53 -3.87 0.18
CA ASP A 83 -7.68 -3.80 1.37
C ASP A 83 -7.47 -2.36 1.86
N ARG A 84 -7.15 -1.43 0.94
CA ARG A 84 -6.99 -0.02 1.29
C ARG A 84 -8.29 0.59 1.83
N ILE A 85 -9.43 0.32 1.20
CA ILE A 85 -10.73 0.84 1.63
C ILE A 85 -11.10 0.27 3.00
N ASP A 86 -10.88 -1.01 3.24
CA ASP A 86 -11.10 -1.63 4.55
C ASP A 86 -10.20 -1.02 5.62
N GLY A 87 -8.93 -0.74 5.31
CA GLY A 87 -8.04 -0.02 6.20
C GLY A 87 -8.47 1.43 6.45
N VAL A 88 -9.05 2.13 5.47
CA VAL A 88 -9.65 3.47 5.69
C VAL A 88 -10.86 3.36 6.62
N ARG A 89 -11.74 2.39 6.40
CA ARG A 89 -12.92 2.14 7.25
C ARG A 89 -12.52 1.84 8.70
N LYS A 90 -11.41 1.13 8.91
CA LYS A 90 -10.85 0.83 10.24
C LYS A 90 -10.04 1.99 10.85
N GLY A 91 -9.86 3.10 10.13
CA GLY A 91 -9.02 4.23 10.56
C GLY A 91 -7.51 3.95 10.54
N ILE A 92 -7.09 2.86 9.88
CA ILE A 92 -5.67 2.50 9.69
C ILE A 92 -5.04 3.39 8.61
N TYR A 93 -5.78 3.63 7.52
CA TYR A 93 -5.36 4.49 6.42
C TYR A 93 -6.19 5.78 6.35
N ARG A 94 -5.63 6.79 5.68
CA ARG A 94 -6.35 8.03 5.35
C ARG A 94 -7.05 7.88 4.01
N SER A 95 -8.12 8.63 3.80
CA SER A 95 -8.82 8.72 2.50
C SER A 95 -7.91 9.15 1.35
N GLU A 96 -6.81 9.84 1.65
CA GLU A 96 -5.76 10.21 0.68
C GLU A 96 -5.03 9.02 0.06
N SER A 97 -5.02 7.86 0.72
CA SER A 97 -4.43 6.62 0.21
C SER A 97 -5.26 5.97 -0.90
N ILE A 98 -6.50 6.42 -1.09
CA ILE A 98 -7.42 5.96 -2.13
C ILE A 98 -7.29 6.84 -3.38
N THR A 99 -7.35 6.21 -4.55
CA THR A 99 -7.33 6.92 -5.83
C THR A 99 -8.58 7.81 -5.99
N ARG A 100 -8.39 9.00 -6.58
CA ARG A 100 -9.50 9.88 -7.00
C ARG A 100 -10.16 9.44 -8.30
N ALA A 101 -9.70 8.34 -8.89
CA ALA A 101 -10.28 7.80 -10.11
C ALA A 101 -11.76 7.47 -9.87
N GLY A 102 -12.62 8.07 -10.67
CA GLY A 102 -14.04 7.74 -10.67
C GLY A 102 -14.82 8.08 -9.41
N ASN A 103 -14.44 9.14 -8.71
CA ASN A 103 -15.05 9.54 -7.44
C ASN A 103 -14.93 8.49 -6.33
N LEU A 104 -14.03 7.50 -6.47
CA LEU A 104 -13.86 6.43 -5.50
C LEU A 104 -13.52 6.97 -4.11
N ARG A 105 -12.60 7.93 -4.04
CA ARG A 105 -12.21 8.58 -2.79
C ARG A 105 -13.39 9.30 -2.15
N GLU A 106 -14.11 10.14 -2.90
CA GLU A 106 -15.27 10.87 -2.36
C GLU A 106 -16.37 9.93 -1.85
N THR A 107 -16.65 8.84 -2.58
CA THR A 107 -17.61 7.82 -2.14
C THR A 107 -17.17 7.16 -0.84
N VAL A 108 -15.88 6.78 -0.71
CA VAL A 108 -15.35 6.18 0.52
C VAL A 108 -15.46 7.17 1.69
N GLU A 109 -15.07 8.43 1.50
CA GLU A 109 -15.16 9.46 2.55
C GLU A 109 -16.62 9.64 3.03
N LYS A 110 -17.58 9.66 2.09
CA LYS A 110 -19.01 9.74 2.41
C LYS A 110 -19.51 8.54 3.20
N LEU A 111 -19.06 7.32 2.85
CA LEU A 111 -19.46 6.09 3.55
C LEU A 111 -18.87 6.03 4.96
N VAL A 112 -17.61 6.45 5.16
CA VAL A 112 -17.01 6.55 6.50
C VAL A 112 -17.80 7.55 7.35
N GLU A 113 -18.08 8.75 6.83
CA GLU A 113 -18.82 9.76 7.57
C GLU A 113 -20.24 9.29 7.94
N LYS A 114 -20.87 8.50 7.06
CA LYS A 114 -22.17 7.85 7.33
C LYS A 114 -22.06 6.87 8.50
N ASP A 115 -21.05 6.00 8.51
CA ASP A 115 -20.78 5.01 9.56
C ASP A 115 -20.51 5.68 10.92
N GLU A 116 -19.74 6.78 10.93
CA GLU A 116 -19.46 7.59 12.13
C GLU A 116 -20.72 8.29 12.67
N LYS A 117 -21.58 8.81 11.79
CA LYS A 117 -22.86 9.45 12.17
C LYS A 117 -23.87 8.46 12.73
N GLU A 118 -23.91 7.23 12.21
CA GLU A 118 -24.77 6.18 12.77
C GLU A 118 -24.25 5.72 14.14
N SER A 119 -22.94 5.57 14.29
CA SER A 119 -22.30 5.19 15.56
C SER A 119 -22.54 6.20 16.69
N THR A 120 -22.64 7.49 16.37
CA THR A 120 -22.84 8.56 17.37
C THR A 120 -24.31 8.82 17.72
N LYS A 121 -25.27 8.39 16.90
CA LYS A 121 -26.71 8.54 17.20
C LYS A 121 -27.22 7.58 18.28
N GLY A 122 -26.49 6.49 18.57
CA GLY A 122 -26.88 5.50 19.60
C GLY A 122 -26.59 5.90 21.06
N ASN A 123 -25.91 7.01 21.32
CA ASN A 123 -25.48 7.41 22.67
C ASN A 123 -26.18 8.67 23.23
N LYS A 124 -27.39 8.96 22.76
CA LYS A 124 -28.29 9.95 23.38
C LYS A 124 -29.52 9.30 24.00
N GLU A 125 -29.33 8.26 24.82
CA GLU A 125 -30.35 7.82 25.77
C GLU A 125 -29.95 8.18 27.21
N THR A 126 -30.77 9.05 27.79
CA THR A 126 -31.15 9.11 29.21
C THR A 126 -30.03 9.29 30.26
N ILE A 127 -29.70 10.55 30.53
CA ILE A 127 -29.54 11.03 31.91
C ILE A 127 -30.64 12.10 32.04
N GLY A 128 -31.85 11.84 32.54
CA GLY A 128 -32.16 11.18 33.80
C GLY A 128 -32.34 12.27 34.87
N ASN A 129 -33.57 12.81 34.93
CA ASN A 129 -34.22 13.72 35.91
C ASN A 129 -33.35 14.51 36.91
#